data_AF-A0AAW7WGL1-F1
#
_entry.id   AF-A0AAW7WGL1-F1
#
_cell.length_a   1.000
_cell.length_b   1.000
_cell.length_c   1.000
_cell.angle_alpha   90.00
_cell.angle_beta   90.00
_cell.angle_gamma   90.00
#
_symmetry.space_group_name_H-M   'P 1'
#
loop_
_entity.id
_entity.type
_entity.pdbx_description
1 polymer ?
#
loop_
_entity_poly.entity_id
_entity_poly.type
_entity_poly.pdbx_seq_one_letter_code
_entity_poly.pdbx_strand_id
1 'polypeptide(L)' 'MNMVSGPGNIETVGGSSTPGPAPHEQTWDAVETYFECITTCSLDDGECITQCVEQLRDADDA' A
#
# COMPACT_ATOMS: atom_id res chain seq x y z
N MET A 1 -40.82 -2.64 -13.46
CA MET A 1 -39.39 -2.36 -13.21
C MET A 1 -38.60 -3.56 -13.71
N ASN A 2 -37.93 -3.43 -14.86
CA ASN A 2 -37.16 -4.52 -15.48
C ASN A 2 -35.79 -4.69 -14.80
N MET A 3 -35.43 -5.92 -14.40
CA MET A 3 -34.03 -6.31 -14.14
C MET A 3 -33.56 -7.17 -15.30
N VAL A 4 -32.53 -6.70 -16.01
CA VAL A 4 -31.81 -7.46 -17.01
C VAL A 4 -30.74 -8.26 -16.26
N SER A 5 -30.87 -9.59 -16.20
CA SER A 5 -29.80 -10.46 -15.74
C SER A 5 -28.71 -10.51 -16.81
N GLY A 6 -27.69 -9.68 -16.66
CA GLY A 6 -26.42 -9.84 -17.37
C GLY A 6 -25.56 -10.90 -16.67
N PRO A 7 -24.69 -11.62 -17.39
CA PRO A 7 -23.72 -12.49 -16.76
C PRO A 7 -22.71 -11.58 -16.04
N GLY A 8 -22.76 -11.58 -14.71
CA GLY A 8 -21.72 -11.00 -13.88
C GLY A 8 -20.41 -11.71 -14.23
N ASN A 9 -19.43 -10.94 -14.67
CA ASN A 9 -18.06 -11.37 -14.77
C ASN A 9 -17.57 -11.74 -13.36
N ILE A 10 -17.55 -13.03 -13.05
CA ILE A 10 -16.74 -13.55 -11.95
C ILE A 10 -15.30 -13.51 -12.47
N GLU A 11 -14.69 -12.33 -12.44
CA GLU A 11 -13.24 -12.22 -12.52
C GLU A 11 -12.71 -12.38 -11.11
N THR A 12 -12.54 -13.66 -10.77
CA THR A 12 -11.37 -14.19 -10.09
C THR A 12 -10.74 -13.22 -9.08
N VAL A 13 -11.16 -13.32 -7.83
CA VAL A 13 -10.31 -13.00 -6.67
C VAL A 13 -9.17 -14.02 -6.61
N GLY A 14 -8.28 -13.93 -7.61
CA GLY A 14 -7.04 -14.67 -7.70
C GLY A 14 -5.99 -13.89 -6.96
N GLY A 15 -5.65 -14.36 -5.76
CA GLY A 15 -4.33 -14.11 -5.22
C GLY A 15 -3.26 -14.53 -6.24
N SER A 16 -2.16 -13.79 -6.24
CA SER A 16 -0.91 -14.08 -6.94
C SER A 16 -0.97 -14.00 -8.48
N SER A 17 -0.96 -12.77 -8.99
CA SER A 17 -0.30 -12.38 -10.25
C SER A 17 -0.27 -10.84 -10.30
N THR A 18 0.66 -10.19 -9.60
CA THR A 18 0.80 -8.73 -9.73
C THR A 18 1.53 -8.39 -11.03
N PRO A 19 0.92 -7.57 -11.92
CA PRO A 19 1.63 -6.88 -12.99
C PRO A 19 2.68 -5.97 -12.34
N GLY A 20 3.83 -5.76 -12.99
CA GLY A 20 4.92 -4.94 -12.44
C GLY A 20 4.43 -3.56 -11.95
N PRO A 21 5.06 -3.00 -10.90
CA PRO A 21 4.52 -1.90 -10.12
C PRO A 21 4.18 -0.73 -11.03
N ALA A 22 2.89 -0.39 -11.11
CA ALA A 22 2.52 0.92 -11.58
C ALA A 22 3.18 1.93 -10.62
N PRO A 23 3.72 3.07 -11.10
CA PRO A 23 4.44 4.02 -10.25
C PRO A 23 3.61 4.57 -9.08
N HIS A 24 2.29 4.47 -9.19
CA HIS A 24 1.32 4.77 -8.14
C HIS A 24 1.35 3.78 -6.97
N GLU A 25 1.62 2.50 -7.21
CA GLU A 25 1.64 1.45 -6.18
C GLU A 25 2.82 1.65 -5.22
N GLN A 26 3.98 2.07 -5.74
CA GLN A 26 5.17 2.39 -4.92
C GLN A 26 4.89 3.54 -3.94
N THR A 27 4.19 4.60 -4.38
CA THR A 27 3.82 5.71 -3.49
C THR A 27 2.81 5.34 -2.41
N TRP A 28 1.95 4.35 -2.64
CA TRP A 28 0.99 3.91 -1.62
C TRP A 28 1.60 2.93 -0.63
N ASP A 29 2.46 2.03 -1.09
CA ASP A 29 3.19 1.08 -0.24
C ASP A 29 4.10 1.82 0.76
N ALA A 30 4.77 2.88 0.29
CA ALA A 30 5.57 3.75 1.13
C ALA A 30 4.74 4.43 2.24
N VAL A 31 3.55 4.89 1.90
CA VAL A 31 2.65 5.55 2.87
C VAL A 31 2.07 4.53 3.86
N GLU A 32 1.70 3.34 3.40
CA GLU A 32 1.19 2.27 4.25
C GLU A 32 2.24 1.82 5.28
N THR A 33 3.47 1.59 4.83
CA THR A 33 4.61 1.25 5.70
C THR A 33 4.94 2.38 6.68
N TYR A 34 4.86 3.65 6.25
CA TYR A 34 5.02 4.80 7.15
C TYR A 34 3.97 4.79 8.27
N PHE A 35 2.70 4.61 7.91
CA PHE A 35 1.61 4.57 8.89
C PHE A 35 1.73 3.37 9.84
N GLU A 36 2.10 2.19 9.35
CA GLU A 36 2.37 1.04 10.20
C GLU A 36 3.49 1.35 11.20
N CYS A 37 4.63 1.87 10.72
CA CYS A 37 5.77 2.24 11.57
C CYS A 37 5.39 3.28 12.64
N ILE A 38 4.71 4.36 12.24
CA ILE A 38 4.24 5.39 13.18
C ILE A 38 3.27 4.83 14.22
N THR A 39 2.40 3.87 13.86
CA THR A 39 1.46 3.29 14.84
C THR A 39 2.14 2.43 15.90
N THR A 40 3.36 1.95 15.61
CA THR A 40 4.22 1.24 16.57
C THR A 40 5.12 2.19 17.36
N CYS A 41 5.44 3.36 16.79
CA CYS A 41 6.10 4.47 17.47
C CYS A 41 5.10 5.32 18.28
N SER A 42 5.59 6.07 19.28
CA SER A 42 4.82 7.21 19.78
C SER A 42 5.01 8.37 18.80
N LEU A 43 3.91 9.02 18.37
CA LEU A 43 3.95 10.22 17.52
C LEU A 43 4.74 11.39 18.13
N ASP A 44 4.98 11.34 19.44
CA ASP A 44 5.78 12.31 20.21
C ASP A 44 7.29 12.01 20.13
N ASP A 45 7.66 10.75 19.85
CA ASP A 45 9.05 10.32 19.70
C ASP A 45 9.54 10.61 18.27
N GLY A 46 9.95 11.86 18.05
CA GLY A 46 10.46 12.34 16.77
C GLY A 46 11.66 11.55 16.22
N GLU A 47 12.45 10.90 17.08
CA GLU A 47 13.54 10.03 16.68
C GLU A 47 13.02 8.73 16.02
N CYS A 48 11.96 8.14 16.57
CA CYS A 48 11.29 6.96 16.01
C CYS A 48 10.66 7.29 14.63
N ILE A 49 10.00 8.45 14.52
CA ILE A 49 9.43 8.94 13.26
C ILE A 49 10.51 9.15 12.19
N THR A 50 11.65 9.74 12.56
CA THR A 50 12.75 10.02 11.63
C THR A 50 13.31 8.72 11.05
N GLN A 51 13.48 7.71 11.90
CA GLN A 51 13.96 6.39 11.48
C GLN A 51 12.96 5.66 10.57
N CYS A 52 11.64 5.84 10.77
CA CYS A 52 10.63 5.34 9.85
C CYS A 52 10.78 5.96 8.44
N VAL A 53 10.98 7.28 8.36
CA VAL A 53 11.13 7.98 7.07
C VAL A 53 12.43 7.61 6.36
N GLU A 54 13.53 7.44 7.09
CA GLU A 54 14.81 7.01 6.51
C GLU A 54 14.71 5.62 5.88
N GLN A 55 14.07 4.66 6.56
CA GLN A 55 13.84 3.31 6.02
C GLN A 55 13.04 3.33 4.71
N LEU A 56 12.05 4.21 4.60
CA LEU A 56 11.25 4.40 3.39
C LEU A 56 12.05 5.00 2.24
N ARG A 57 13.00 5.88 2.54
CA ARG A 57 13.86 6.50 1.54
C ARG A 57 14.85 5.50 0.96
N ASP A 58 15.46 4.66 1.81
CA ASP A 58 16.36 3.60 1.37
C ASP A 58 15.64 2.49 0.57
N ALA A 59 14.33 2.31 0.76
CA ALA A 59 13.51 1.36 0.00
C ALA A 59 13.13 1.85 -1.41
N ASP A 60 13.07 3.18 -1.63
CA ASP A 60 12.74 3.79 -2.93
C ASP A 60 13.97 3.92 -3.86
N ASP A 61 15.18 3.99 -3.29
CA ASP A 61 16.46 4.10 -3.99
C ASP A 61 17.10 2.73 -4.38
N ALA A 62 16.43 1.60 -4.10
CA ALA A 62 16.95 0.23 -4.25
C ALA A 62 16.51 -0.51 -5.53
#